data_AF-A0A6B3QZC1-F1
#
_entry.id   AF-A0A6B3QZC1-F1
#
_cell.length_a   1.000
_cell.length_b   1.000
_cell.length_c   1.000
_cell.angle_alpha   90.00
_cell.angle_beta   90.00
_cell.angle_gamma   90.00
#
_symmetry.space_group_name_H-M   'P 1'
#
loop_
_entity.id
_entity.type
_entity.pdbx_description
1 polymer ?
#
loop_
_entity_poly.entity_id
_entity_poly.type
_entity_poly.pdbx_seq_one_letter_code
_entity_poly.pdbx_strand_id
1 'polypeptide(L)'
;MQNNYIDFKKERDLGAIISDTFGFIREEYKTIFRLYLKHVGWLLLLLVAASTYYQYQSLKFTGNLSIGNDPGAFFLEMISSAGVGLLLVILSSIAYSALSITTINSIIKSYVKNEGEVKDDEVSQYIGKFFSTTLGSFVVYGLMIFLGIIIAFLVIISIFLLTNNINMALSVIFTIRICLLIIVLIVVYFISPLSLMFCIIVFQEKSFSDAFSECFKLIKENWWITFATLLIITILMWLISSLFQIPIVIMSFMETLTSLQEGSETPGTANLATNWLFMIFYVLATLAQYILGLVTLISVALIYFNLNEFHNKTGTLEDIDRIGS
;
A
#
# COMPACT_ATOMS: atom_id res chain seq x y z
N MET A 1 -28.84 21.88 -2.21
CA MET A 1 -28.04 21.31 -3.31
C MET A 1 -28.34 19.82 -3.28
N GLN A 2 -28.91 19.25 -4.34
CA GLN A 2 -29.10 17.78 -4.39
C GLN A 2 -27.71 17.16 -4.40
N ASN A 3 -27.28 16.63 -3.25
CA ASN A 3 -26.10 15.77 -3.20
C ASN A 3 -26.47 14.55 -4.04
N ASN A 4 -25.70 14.27 -5.09
CA ASN A 4 -25.85 13.04 -5.85
C ASN A 4 -25.41 11.90 -4.94
N TYR A 5 -26.34 11.32 -4.20
CA TYR A 5 -26.03 10.22 -3.30
C TYR A 5 -25.51 9.03 -4.10
N ILE A 6 -24.24 8.67 -3.88
CA ILE A 6 -23.68 7.42 -4.40
C ILE A 6 -24.07 6.28 -3.48
N ASP A 7 -24.95 5.41 -3.95
CA ASP A 7 -25.37 4.23 -3.21
C ASP A 7 -24.29 3.13 -3.23
N PHE A 8 -23.60 2.93 -2.12
CA PHE A 8 -22.57 1.90 -2.03
C PHE A 8 -23.14 0.47 -2.15
N LYS A 9 -24.38 0.20 -1.74
CA LYS A 9 -24.96 -1.17 -1.67
C LYS A 9 -25.57 -1.63 -3.00
N LYS A 10 -24.80 -1.46 -4.07
CA LYS A 10 -25.21 -1.78 -5.43
C LYS A 10 -24.20 -2.68 -6.13
N GLU A 11 -24.70 -3.64 -6.90
CA GLU A 11 -23.90 -4.45 -7.82
C GLU A 11 -23.38 -3.59 -8.99
N ARG A 12 -22.09 -3.73 -9.30
CA ARG A 12 -21.34 -2.91 -10.25
C ARG A 12 -20.41 -3.75 -11.10
N ASP A 13 -20.27 -3.33 -12.35
CA ASP A 13 -19.19 -3.78 -13.20
C ASP A 13 -17.86 -3.05 -12.87
N LEU A 14 -16.79 -3.51 -13.49
CA LEU A 14 -15.45 -2.96 -13.30
C LEU A 14 -15.37 -1.45 -13.59
N GLY A 15 -16.04 -1.02 -14.67
CA GLY A 15 -16.03 0.37 -15.12
C GLY A 15 -16.79 1.29 -14.15
N ALA A 16 -17.94 0.84 -13.66
CA ALA A 16 -18.73 1.56 -12.67
C ALA A 16 -17.99 1.70 -11.34
N ILE A 17 -17.27 0.67 -10.86
CA ILE A 17 -16.46 0.80 -9.64
C ILE A 17 -15.45 1.95 -9.76
N ILE A 18 -14.76 2.04 -10.90
CA ILE A 18 -13.77 3.10 -11.13
C ILE A 18 -14.45 4.47 -11.23
N SER A 19 -15.51 4.59 -12.03
CA SER A 19 -16.26 5.83 -12.20
C SER A 19 -16.85 6.34 -10.88
N ASP A 20 -17.47 5.45 -10.10
CA ASP A 20 -18.07 5.77 -8.80
C ASP A 20 -17.01 6.13 -7.76
N THR A 21 -15.81 5.52 -7.82
CA THR A 21 -14.68 5.94 -6.96
C THR A 21 -14.36 7.41 -7.21
N PHE A 22 -14.15 7.80 -8.47
CA PHE A 22 -13.84 9.20 -8.80
C PHE A 22 -15.03 10.13 -8.58
N GLY A 23 -16.26 9.65 -8.77
CA GLY A 23 -17.50 10.36 -8.43
C GLY A 23 -17.56 10.68 -6.94
N PHE A 24 -17.39 9.68 -6.09
CA PHE A 24 -17.43 9.83 -4.63
C PHE A 24 -16.36 10.77 -4.12
N ILE A 25 -15.12 10.63 -4.62
CA ILE A 25 -14.05 11.55 -4.27
C ILE A 25 -14.42 12.97 -4.69
N ARG A 26 -14.95 13.16 -5.90
CA ARG A 26 -15.29 14.49 -6.42
C ARG A 26 -16.41 15.16 -5.63
N GLU A 27 -17.42 14.39 -5.22
CA GLU A 27 -18.56 14.91 -4.47
C GLU A 27 -18.20 15.21 -3.02
N GLU A 28 -17.45 14.31 -2.36
CA GLU A 28 -17.13 14.40 -0.95
C GLU A 28 -15.67 14.83 -0.66
N TYR A 29 -14.95 15.42 -1.64
CA TYR A 29 -13.52 15.74 -1.47
C TYR A 29 -13.24 16.63 -0.25
N LYS A 30 -14.12 17.60 0.05
CA LYS A 30 -13.96 18.50 1.19
C LYS A 30 -14.06 17.74 2.50
N THR A 31 -15.05 16.86 2.60
CA THR A 31 -15.33 16.05 3.78
C THR A 31 -14.21 15.04 4.00
N ILE A 32 -13.89 14.26 2.95
CA ILE A 32 -12.82 13.26 2.95
C ILE A 32 -11.50 13.91 3.34
N PHE A 33 -11.08 14.97 2.63
CA PHE A 33 -9.77 15.59 2.85
C PHE A 33 -9.67 16.26 4.23
N ARG A 34 -10.74 16.92 4.70
CA ARG A 34 -10.78 17.55 6.04
C ARG A 34 -10.64 16.50 7.14
N LEU A 35 -11.48 15.46 7.13
CA LEU A 35 -11.46 14.41 8.15
C LEU A 35 -10.17 13.59 8.08
N TYR A 36 -9.72 13.27 6.86
CA TYR A 36 -8.49 12.54 6.66
C TYR A 36 -7.27 13.32 7.19
N LEU A 37 -7.12 14.60 6.85
CA LEU A 37 -6.00 15.40 7.37
C LEU A 37 -6.10 15.67 8.88
N LYS A 38 -7.32 15.84 9.42
CA LYS A 38 -7.54 16.03 10.86
C LYS A 38 -7.01 14.85 11.68
N HIS A 39 -7.24 13.62 11.22
CA HIS A 39 -6.89 12.41 11.98
C HIS A 39 -5.55 11.81 11.56
N VAL A 40 -5.27 11.76 10.26
CA VAL A 40 -4.09 11.09 9.68
C VAL A 40 -2.96 12.06 9.38
N GLY A 41 -3.22 13.37 9.27
CA GLY A 41 -2.25 14.34 8.78
C GLY A 41 -0.93 14.40 9.56
N TRP A 42 -0.98 14.31 10.89
CA TRP A 42 0.24 14.31 11.72
C TRP A 42 1.10 13.06 11.47
N LEU A 43 0.46 11.91 11.22
CA LEU A 43 1.13 10.63 10.96
C LEU A 43 1.63 10.55 9.53
N LEU A 44 0.93 11.18 8.58
CA LEU A 44 1.40 11.40 7.22
C LEU A 44 2.69 12.24 7.20
N LEU A 45 2.75 13.33 7.98
CA LEU A 45 3.96 14.15 8.10
C LEU A 45 5.12 13.35 8.71
N LEU A 46 4.85 12.55 9.73
CA LEU A 46 5.86 11.66 10.33
C LEU A 46 6.38 10.64 9.31
N LEU A 47 5.49 10.01 8.53
CA LEU A 47 5.88 9.08 7.47
C LEU A 47 6.73 9.76 6.39
N VAL A 48 6.34 10.94 5.93
CA VAL A 48 7.10 11.69 4.92
C VAL A 48 8.47 12.10 5.46
N ALA A 49 8.56 12.53 6.71
CA ALA A 49 9.83 12.83 7.36
C ALA A 49 10.72 11.58 7.47
N ALA A 50 10.16 10.44 7.88
CA ALA A 50 10.89 9.17 7.95
C ALA A 50 11.39 8.73 6.57
N SER A 51 10.54 8.79 5.54
CA SER A 51 10.89 8.45 4.16
C SER A 51 11.97 9.37 3.61
N THR A 52 11.90 10.67 3.90
CA THR A 52 12.89 11.66 3.48
C THR A 52 14.23 11.44 4.17
N TYR A 53 14.22 11.13 5.47
CA TYR A 53 15.42 10.77 6.21
C TYR A 53 16.06 9.47 5.68
N TYR A 54 15.24 8.46 5.39
CA TYR A 54 15.72 7.22 4.77
C TYR A 54 16.32 7.47 3.38
N GLN A 55 15.66 8.29 2.55
CA GLN A 55 16.17 8.67 1.23
C GLN A 55 17.53 9.38 1.33
N TYR A 56 17.66 10.33 2.26
CA TYR A 56 18.92 11.01 2.54
C TYR A 56 20.05 10.03 2.89
N GLN A 57 19.79 9.11 3.81
CA GLN A 57 20.78 8.11 4.23
C GLN A 57 21.12 7.13 3.11
N SER A 58 20.12 6.70 2.34
CA SER A 58 20.33 5.77 1.22
C SER A 58 21.21 6.39 0.14
N LEU A 59 21.02 7.67 -0.20
CA LEU A 59 21.84 8.35 -1.20
C LEU A 59 23.30 8.48 -0.74
N LYS A 60 23.53 8.75 0.55
CA LYS A 60 24.87 8.81 1.15
C LYS A 60 25.55 7.45 1.18
N PHE A 61 24.80 6.40 1.53
CA PHE A 61 25.31 5.04 1.49
C PHE A 61 25.81 4.66 0.10
N THR A 62 25.08 5.01 -0.96
CA THR A 62 25.52 4.77 -2.35
C THR A 62 26.83 5.50 -2.69
N GLY A 63 27.06 6.70 -2.15
CA GLY A 63 28.31 7.45 -2.35
C GLY A 63 29.53 6.88 -1.65
N ASN A 64 29.31 6.27 -0.49
CA ASN A 64 30.35 5.74 0.38
C ASN A 64 30.66 4.26 0.15
N LEU A 65 30.13 3.66 -0.93
CA LEU A 65 30.44 2.29 -1.38
C LEU A 65 31.92 2.17 -1.78
N SER A 66 32.83 2.25 -0.81
CA SER A 66 34.16 1.72 -0.92
C SER A 66 34.00 0.21 -0.92
N ILE A 67 34.19 -0.43 -2.06
CA ILE A 67 34.15 -1.88 -2.21
C ILE A 67 35.38 -2.45 -1.48
N GLY A 68 35.33 -2.48 -0.16
CA GLY A 68 36.22 -3.28 0.66
C GLY A 68 35.82 -4.75 0.51
N ASN A 69 36.80 -5.64 0.41
CA ASN A 69 36.59 -7.09 0.28
C ASN A 69 36.05 -7.76 1.56
N ASP A 70 35.56 -7.00 2.55
CA ASP A 70 34.99 -7.54 3.79
C ASP A 70 33.45 -7.44 3.79
N PRO A 71 32.75 -8.57 3.58
CA PRO A 71 31.29 -8.64 3.68
C PRO A 71 30.75 -8.19 5.05
N GLY A 72 31.53 -8.35 6.13
CA GLY A 72 31.14 -7.96 7.48
C GLY A 72 31.06 -6.44 7.64
N ALA A 73 32.10 -5.72 7.24
CA ALA A 73 32.14 -4.27 7.24
C ALA A 73 31.01 -3.66 6.37
N PHE A 74 30.76 -4.22 5.18
CA PHE A 74 29.67 -3.79 4.31
C PHE A 74 28.29 -3.91 4.99
N PHE A 75 28.03 -5.05 5.63
CA PHE A 75 26.76 -5.29 6.32
C PHE A 75 26.57 -4.34 7.52
N LEU A 76 27.64 -4.12 8.29
CA LEU A 76 27.62 -3.20 9.43
C LEU A 76 27.39 -1.75 8.98
N GLU A 77 27.99 -1.35 7.85
CA GLU A 77 27.79 -0.02 7.26
C GLU A 77 26.38 0.15 6.68
N MET A 78 25.79 -0.89 6.09
CA MET A 78 24.39 -0.87 5.63
C MET A 78 23.42 -0.68 6.81
N ILE A 79 23.65 -1.37 7.93
CA ILE A 79 22.83 -1.21 9.14
C ILE A 79 23.03 0.16 9.78
N SER A 80 24.27 0.63 9.91
CA SER A 80 24.58 1.88 10.60
C SER A 80 24.16 3.12 9.81
N SER A 81 24.24 3.08 8.47
CA SER A 81 23.87 4.21 7.60
C SER A 81 22.37 4.24 7.31
N ALA A 82 21.79 3.15 6.81
CA ALA A 82 20.43 3.11 6.29
C ALA A 82 19.46 2.31 7.18
N GLY A 83 19.96 1.42 8.06
CA GLY A 83 19.14 0.54 8.87
C GLY A 83 18.19 1.26 9.83
N VAL A 84 18.66 2.31 10.50
CA VAL A 84 17.80 3.14 11.39
C VAL A 84 16.72 3.85 10.59
N GLY A 85 17.06 4.44 9.44
CA GLY A 85 16.09 5.10 8.56
C GLY A 85 15.03 4.12 8.03
N LEU A 86 15.46 2.91 7.65
CA LEU A 86 14.58 1.85 7.16
C LEU A 86 13.60 1.39 8.24
N LEU A 87 14.07 1.17 9.48
CA LEU A 87 13.21 0.81 10.60
C LEU A 87 12.16 1.89 10.87
N LEU A 88 12.57 3.16 10.89
CA LEU A 88 11.65 4.29 11.07
C LEU A 88 10.58 4.33 9.97
N VAL A 89 10.95 4.14 8.70
CA VAL A 89 9.99 4.08 7.59
C VAL A 89 9.02 2.92 7.74
N ILE A 90 9.50 1.73 8.11
CA ILE A 90 8.65 0.55 8.30
C ILE A 90 7.62 0.79 9.41
N LEU A 91 8.05 1.24 10.59
CA LEU A 91 7.13 1.49 11.70
C LEU A 91 6.12 2.59 11.37
N SER A 92 6.60 3.68 10.76
CA SER A 92 5.74 4.81 10.36
C SER A 92 4.74 4.42 9.29
N SER A 93 5.15 3.60 8.32
CA SER A 93 4.29 3.15 7.22
C SER A 93 3.21 2.19 7.69
N ILE A 94 3.51 1.29 8.64
CA ILE A 94 2.51 0.42 9.27
C ILE A 94 1.47 1.26 10.02
N ALA A 95 1.91 2.17 10.88
CA ALA A 95 1.01 3.04 11.64
C ALA A 95 0.14 3.92 10.73
N TYR A 96 0.74 4.49 9.67
CA TYR A 96 0.03 5.30 8.67
C TYR A 96 -0.98 4.47 7.87
N SER A 97 -0.59 3.29 7.41
CA SER A 97 -1.46 2.42 6.60
C SER A 97 -2.67 1.97 7.41
N ALA A 98 -2.45 1.58 8.67
CA ALA A 98 -3.51 1.23 9.61
C ALA A 98 -4.48 2.39 9.83
N LEU A 99 -3.96 3.59 10.16
CA LEU A 99 -4.82 4.73 10.43
C LEU A 99 -5.56 5.21 9.17
N SER A 100 -4.90 5.18 8.00
CA SER A 100 -5.48 5.61 6.73
C SER A 100 -6.65 4.73 6.31
N ILE A 101 -6.46 3.41 6.32
CA ILE A 101 -7.52 2.48 5.91
C ILE A 101 -8.69 2.49 6.88
N THR A 102 -8.43 2.57 8.19
CA THR A 102 -9.50 2.72 9.20
C THR A 102 -10.26 4.02 9.01
N THR A 103 -9.57 5.14 8.73
CA THR A 103 -10.21 6.45 8.56
C THR A 103 -11.12 6.48 7.32
N ILE A 104 -10.63 6.03 6.17
CA ILE A 104 -11.44 5.99 4.95
C ILE A 104 -12.64 5.06 5.10
N ASN A 105 -12.44 3.85 5.65
CA ASN A 105 -13.55 2.94 5.89
C ASN A 105 -14.54 3.49 6.93
N SER A 106 -14.08 4.26 7.93
CA SER A 106 -14.95 4.92 8.92
C SER A 106 -15.77 6.05 8.32
N ILE A 107 -15.18 6.85 7.41
CA ILE A 107 -15.88 7.88 6.64
C ILE A 107 -16.98 7.24 5.80
N ILE A 108 -16.63 6.19 5.04
CA ILE A 108 -17.60 5.46 4.20
C ILE A 108 -18.68 4.80 5.06
N LYS A 109 -18.32 4.23 6.22
CA LYS A 109 -19.28 3.63 7.15
C LYS A 109 -20.30 4.65 7.67
N SER A 110 -19.85 5.86 8.04
CA SER A 110 -20.77 6.94 8.46
C SER A 110 -21.61 7.45 7.28
N TYR A 111 -21.02 7.61 6.10
CA TYR A 111 -21.72 8.02 4.88
C TYR A 111 -22.87 7.06 4.52
N VAL A 112 -22.61 5.76 4.51
CA VAL A 112 -23.60 4.72 4.19
C VAL A 112 -24.68 4.63 5.27
N LYS A 113 -24.32 4.83 6.54
CA LYS A 113 -25.28 4.76 7.66
C LYS A 113 -26.26 5.93 7.69
N ASN A 114 -25.82 7.13 7.28
CA ASN A 114 -26.65 8.34 7.33
C ASN A 114 -27.08 8.81 5.93
N GLU A 115 -27.24 7.88 4.98
CA GLU A 115 -27.80 8.16 3.63
C GLU A 115 -27.14 9.34 2.90
N GLY A 116 -25.81 9.46 3.03
CA GLY A 116 -25.02 10.47 2.32
C GLY A 116 -24.43 11.58 3.20
N GLU A 117 -24.73 11.60 4.50
CA GLU A 117 -24.12 12.56 5.43
C GLU A 117 -22.99 11.93 6.26
N VAL A 118 -21.82 12.56 6.29
CA VAL A 118 -20.70 12.12 7.15
C VAL A 118 -20.72 12.88 8.46
N LYS A 119 -20.82 12.15 9.59
CA LYS A 119 -20.80 12.74 10.94
C LYS A 119 -19.43 12.61 11.58
N ASP A 120 -18.77 13.74 11.86
CA ASP A 120 -17.43 13.82 12.48
C ASP A 120 -17.29 12.98 13.76
N ASP A 121 -18.32 12.99 14.62
CA ASP A 121 -18.32 12.29 15.91
C ASP A 121 -18.33 10.78 15.70
N GLU A 122 -19.12 10.28 14.75
CA GLU A 122 -19.17 8.85 14.41
C GLU A 122 -17.84 8.38 13.81
N VAL A 123 -17.25 9.17 12.91
CA VAL A 123 -15.95 8.85 12.30
C VAL A 123 -14.87 8.70 13.38
N SER A 124 -14.85 9.61 14.35
CA SER A 124 -13.86 9.57 15.44
C SER A 124 -14.07 8.36 16.37
N GLN A 125 -15.33 8.00 16.66
CA GLN A 125 -15.67 6.81 17.42
C GLN A 125 -15.27 5.52 16.69
N TYR A 126 -15.55 5.41 15.38
CA TYR A 126 -15.17 4.26 14.57
C TYR A 126 -13.65 4.11 14.46
N ILE A 127 -12.91 5.21 14.31
CA ILE A 127 -11.45 5.18 14.31
C ILE A 127 -10.93 4.65 15.65
N GLY A 128 -11.41 5.17 16.78
CA GLY A 128 -11.02 4.67 18.10
C GLY A 128 -11.35 3.19 18.32
N LYS A 129 -12.50 2.73 17.81
CA LYS A 129 -12.97 1.34 17.93
C LYS A 129 -12.13 0.36 17.11
N PHE A 130 -11.81 0.69 15.85
CA PHE A 130 -11.22 -0.26 14.90
C PHE A 130 -9.71 -0.11 14.73
N PHE A 131 -9.11 1.04 15.07
CA PHE A 131 -7.70 1.30 14.82
C PHE A 131 -6.77 0.26 15.46
N SER A 132 -7.00 -0.14 16.70
CA SER A 132 -6.16 -1.12 17.39
C SER A 132 -6.23 -2.50 16.73
N THR A 133 -7.43 -2.95 16.35
CA THR A 133 -7.64 -4.20 15.61
C THR A 133 -6.97 -4.15 14.25
N THR A 134 -7.14 -3.04 13.50
CA THR A 134 -6.48 -2.84 12.21
C THR A 134 -4.95 -2.83 12.36
N LEU A 135 -4.40 -2.12 13.34
CA LEU A 135 -2.97 -2.07 13.61
C LEU A 135 -2.41 -3.45 13.99
N GLY A 136 -3.09 -4.17 14.88
CA GLY A 136 -2.73 -5.54 15.24
C GLY A 136 -2.77 -6.48 14.03
N SER A 137 -3.72 -6.28 13.12
CA SER A 137 -3.82 -7.03 11.87
C SER A 137 -2.59 -6.84 10.97
N PHE A 138 -2.05 -5.63 10.89
CA PHE A 138 -0.79 -5.37 10.15
C PHE A 138 0.41 -6.09 10.77
N VAL A 139 0.48 -6.19 12.10
CA VAL A 139 1.57 -6.92 12.76
C VAL A 139 1.48 -8.42 12.44
N VAL A 140 0.29 -9.01 12.54
CA VAL A 140 0.09 -10.44 12.19
C VAL A 140 0.39 -10.67 10.72
N TYR A 141 -0.12 -9.82 9.83
CA TYR A 141 0.17 -9.88 8.40
C TYR A 141 1.68 -9.76 8.11
N GLY A 142 2.37 -8.83 8.78
CA GLY A 142 3.82 -8.66 8.69
C GLY A 142 4.60 -9.90 9.14
N LEU A 143 4.18 -10.53 10.25
CA LEU A 143 4.78 -11.79 10.73
C LEU A 143 4.55 -12.95 9.75
N MET A 144 3.36 -13.03 9.12
CA MET A 144 3.07 -14.05 8.11
C MET A 144 3.98 -13.89 6.88
N ILE A 145 4.17 -12.66 6.40
CA ILE A 145 5.09 -12.37 5.29
C ILE A 145 6.52 -12.70 5.70
N PHE A 146 6.94 -12.30 6.90
CA PHE A 146 8.29 -12.57 7.40
C PHE A 146 8.59 -14.08 7.47
N LEU A 147 7.66 -14.88 8.00
CA LEU A 147 7.75 -16.34 7.99
C LEU A 147 7.80 -16.91 6.57
N GLY A 148 6.99 -16.37 5.66
CA GLY A 148 7.01 -16.74 4.24
C GLY A 148 8.38 -16.49 3.58
N ILE A 149 9.01 -15.35 3.87
CA ILE A 149 10.35 -15.02 3.40
C ILE A 149 11.39 -15.98 3.98
N ILE A 150 11.33 -16.30 5.29
CA ILE A 150 12.25 -17.28 5.91
C ILE A 150 12.15 -18.64 5.21
N ILE A 151 10.93 -19.14 5.01
CA ILE A 151 10.71 -20.42 4.33
C ILE A 151 11.26 -20.37 2.90
N ALA A 152 11.02 -19.27 2.17
CA ALA A 152 11.57 -19.09 0.82
C ALA A 152 13.10 -19.12 0.81
N PHE A 153 13.76 -18.43 1.74
CA PHE A 153 15.22 -18.48 1.88
C PHE A 153 15.73 -19.88 2.20
N LEU A 154 15.08 -20.61 3.11
CA LEU A 154 15.46 -21.98 3.44
C LEU A 154 15.33 -22.93 2.24
N VAL A 155 14.30 -22.76 1.41
CA VAL A 155 14.13 -23.53 0.17
C VAL A 155 15.26 -23.23 -0.82
N ILE A 156 15.59 -21.95 -1.01
CA ILE A 156 16.69 -21.54 -1.92
C ILE A 156 18.03 -22.12 -1.45
N ILE A 157 18.34 -22.00 -0.16
CA ILE A 157 19.59 -22.54 0.43
C ILE A 157 19.64 -24.06 0.28
N SER A 158 18.53 -24.76 0.54
CA SER A 158 18.47 -26.22 0.41
C SER A 158 18.75 -26.69 -1.02
N ILE A 159 18.20 -26.00 -2.03
CA ILE A 159 18.44 -26.34 -3.43
C ILE A 159 19.88 -26.00 -3.85
N PHE A 160 20.43 -24.90 -3.34
CA PHE A 160 21.83 -24.54 -3.56
C PHE A 160 22.78 -25.64 -3.05
N LEU A 161 22.56 -26.15 -1.83
CA LEU A 161 23.38 -27.21 -1.23
C LEU A 161 23.28 -28.56 -1.97
N LEU A 162 22.15 -28.87 -2.59
CA LEU A 162 21.96 -30.11 -3.37
C LEU A 162 22.69 -30.09 -4.73
N THR A 163 23.06 -28.91 -5.23
CA THR A 163 23.65 -28.74 -6.57
C THR A 163 25.18 -28.82 -6.52
N ASN A 164 25.72 -30.02 -6.33
CA ASN A 164 27.16 -30.25 -6.10
C ASN A 164 28.02 -30.51 -7.37
N ASN A 165 27.55 -30.32 -8.62
CA ASN A 165 28.41 -30.60 -9.79
C ASN A 165 28.22 -29.76 -11.08
N ILE A 166 29.37 -29.30 -11.60
CA ILE A 166 29.86 -28.77 -12.90
C ILE A 166 29.09 -27.70 -13.73
N ASN A 167 27.79 -27.46 -13.60
CA ASN A 167 27.13 -26.30 -14.25
C ASN A 167 26.50 -25.32 -13.24
N MET A 168 27.22 -25.10 -12.13
CA MET A 168 26.77 -24.47 -10.88
C MET A 168 26.07 -23.11 -11.06
N ALA A 169 26.53 -22.27 -12.00
CA ALA A 169 25.93 -20.95 -12.19
C ALA A 169 24.56 -21.02 -12.89
N LEU A 170 24.42 -21.86 -13.92
CA LEU A 170 23.22 -21.88 -14.76
C LEU A 170 22.02 -22.50 -14.04
N SER A 171 22.24 -23.59 -13.29
CA SER A 171 21.19 -24.27 -12.52
C SER A 171 20.71 -23.46 -11.32
N VAL A 172 21.62 -22.73 -10.65
CA VAL A 172 21.28 -21.84 -9.53
C VAL A 172 20.46 -20.65 -10.03
N ILE A 173 20.87 -20.00 -11.13
CA ILE A 173 20.09 -18.91 -11.74
C ILE A 173 18.71 -19.41 -12.15
N PHE A 174 18.63 -20.57 -12.82
CA PHE A 174 17.36 -21.15 -13.25
C PHE A 174 16.42 -21.46 -12.07
N THR A 175 16.96 -22.02 -10.98
CA THR A 175 16.20 -22.30 -9.75
C THR A 175 15.67 -21.02 -9.12
N ILE A 176 16.52 -19.99 -8.96
CA ILE A 176 16.12 -18.71 -8.37
C ILE A 176 14.99 -18.09 -9.19
N ARG A 177 15.07 -18.15 -10.53
CA ARG A 177 14.01 -17.63 -11.43
C ARG A 177 12.68 -18.37 -11.25
N ILE A 178 12.71 -19.69 -11.10
CA ILE A 178 11.50 -20.50 -10.85
C ILE A 178 10.90 -20.18 -9.48
N CYS A 179 11.71 -20.14 -8.42
CA CYS A 179 11.23 -19.80 -7.08
C CYS A 179 10.61 -18.40 -7.06
N LEU A 180 11.23 -17.43 -7.72
CA LEU A 180 10.70 -16.07 -7.82
C LEU A 180 9.35 -16.04 -8.56
N LEU A 181 9.19 -16.82 -9.64
CA LEU A 181 7.93 -16.93 -10.36
C LEU A 181 6.83 -17.52 -9.46
N ILE A 182 7.12 -18.58 -8.71
CA ILE A 182 6.16 -19.20 -7.79
C ILE A 182 5.74 -18.21 -6.69
N ILE A 183 6.69 -17.46 -6.12
CA ILE A 183 6.40 -16.44 -5.10
C ILE A 183 5.50 -15.36 -5.68
N VAL A 184 5.75 -14.89 -6.90
CA VAL A 184 4.90 -13.90 -7.57
C VAL A 184 3.47 -14.43 -7.75
N LEU A 185 3.30 -15.69 -8.16
CA LEU A 185 1.97 -16.30 -8.27
C LEU A 185 1.24 -16.38 -6.92
N ILE A 186 1.96 -16.73 -5.84
CA ILE A 186 1.39 -16.75 -4.49
C ILE A 186 0.96 -15.34 -4.08
N VAL A 187 1.82 -14.34 -4.24
CA VAL A 187 1.50 -12.94 -3.89
C VAL A 187 0.27 -12.45 -4.68
N VAL A 188 0.20 -12.73 -5.97
CA VAL A 188 -0.95 -12.38 -6.82
C VAL A 188 -2.23 -13.05 -6.33
N TYR A 189 -2.18 -14.31 -5.89
CA TYR A 189 -3.34 -15.00 -5.34
C TYR A 189 -3.85 -14.34 -4.04
N PHE A 190 -2.94 -13.99 -3.14
CA PHE A 190 -3.26 -13.45 -1.81
C PHE A 190 -3.61 -11.95 -1.80
N ILE A 191 -3.14 -11.15 -2.75
CA ILE A 191 -3.34 -9.69 -2.74
C ILE A 191 -4.83 -9.30 -2.80
N SER A 192 -5.60 -10.04 -3.61
CA SER A 192 -7.03 -9.80 -3.84
C SER A 192 -7.86 -9.99 -2.55
N PRO A 193 -7.87 -11.18 -1.89
CA PRO A 193 -8.62 -11.39 -0.64
C PRO A 193 -8.16 -10.51 0.51
N LEU A 194 -6.85 -10.32 0.65
CA LEU A 194 -6.33 -9.54 1.78
C LEU A 194 -6.64 -8.05 1.68
N SER A 195 -6.83 -7.51 0.47
CA SER A 195 -7.27 -6.12 0.29
C SER A 195 -8.62 -5.82 0.97
N LEU A 196 -9.55 -6.78 0.94
CA LEU A 196 -10.90 -6.63 1.51
C LEU A 196 -10.97 -6.88 3.01
N MET A 197 -9.93 -7.51 3.58
CA MET A 197 -9.90 -7.91 4.99
C MET A 197 -10.18 -6.71 5.91
N PHE A 198 -9.55 -5.57 5.64
CA PHE A 198 -9.73 -4.35 6.44
C PHE A 198 -11.12 -3.72 6.28
N CYS A 199 -11.75 -3.88 5.10
CA CYS A 199 -13.14 -3.49 4.89
C CYS A 199 -14.06 -4.36 5.75
N ILE A 200 -13.84 -5.67 5.78
CA ILE A 200 -14.64 -6.60 6.59
C ILE A 200 -14.51 -6.31 8.09
N ILE A 201 -13.30 -6.02 8.59
CA ILE A 201 -13.09 -5.63 10.00
C ILE A 201 -13.95 -4.41 10.37
N VAL A 202 -14.00 -3.39 9.51
CA VAL A 202 -14.71 -2.14 9.81
C VAL A 202 -16.22 -2.26 9.55
N PHE A 203 -16.62 -2.81 8.40
CA PHE A 203 -18.02 -2.85 7.98
C PHE A 203 -18.81 -3.99 8.63
N GLN A 204 -18.20 -5.16 8.83
CA GLN A 204 -18.86 -6.30 9.50
C GLN A 204 -18.51 -6.41 10.99
N GLU A 205 -17.65 -5.51 11.50
CA GLU A 205 -17.20 -5.49 12.91
C GLU A 205 -16.57 -6.80 13.39
N LYS A 206 -15.92 -7.53 12.48
CA LYS A 206 -15.29 -8.84 12.75
C LYS A 206 -13.87 -8.70 13.31
N SER A 207 -13.45 -9.71 14.08
CA SER A 207 -12.07 -9.85 14.52
C SER A 207 -11.12 -10.16 13.36
N PHE A 208 -9.80 -10.07 13.56
CA PHE A 208 -8.81 -10.42 12.53
C PHE A 208 -9.04 -11.82 11.95
N SER A 209 -9.16 -12.84 12.81
CA SER A 209 -9.28 -14.23 12.37
C SER A 209 -10.55 -14.47 11.55
N ASP A 210 -11.66 -13.90 12.02
CA ASP A 210 -12.95 -14.03 11.33
C ASP A 210 -12.93 -13.29 10.00
N ALA A 211 -12.38 -12.07 9.97
CA ALA A 211 -12.22 -11.27 8.75
C ALA A 211 -11.29 -11.94 7.73
N PHE A 212 -10.23 -12.63 8.21
CA PHE A 212 -9.33 -13.38 7.36
C PHE A 212 -10.07 -14.52 6.67
N SER A 213 -10.81 -15.35 7.41
CA SER A 213 -11.60 -16.43 6.78
C SER A 213 -12.67 -15.88 5.84
N GLU A 214 -13.34 -14.81 6.25
CA GLU A 214 -14.42 -14.20 5.48
C GLU A 214 -13.96 -13.62 4.15
N CYS A 215 -12.78 -12.98 4.09
CA CYS A 215 -12.32 -12.36 2.85
C CYS A 215 -12.08 -13.38 1.73
N PHE A 216 -11.61 -14.58 2.08
CA PHE A 216 -11.48 -15.68 1.11
C PHE A 216 -12.84 -16.25 0.69
N LYS A 217 -13.83 -16.31 1.60
CA LYS A 217 -15.19 -16.73 1.25
C LYS A 217 -15.84 -15.74 0.29
N LEU A 218 -15.73 -14.45 0.58
CA LEU A 218 -16.37 -13.37 -0.16
C LEU A 218 -15.84 -13.24 -1.61
N ILE A 219 -14.55 -13.51 -1.84
CA ILE A 219 -13.96 -13.39 -3.18
C ILE A 219 -14.11 -14.65 -4.03
N LYS A 220 -14.35 -15.82 -3.42
CA LYS A 220 -14.19 -17.14 -4.06
C LYS A 220 -14.85 -17.26 -5.44
N GLU A 221 -16.04 -16.70 -5.60
CA GLU A 221 -16.83 -16.79 -6.85
C GLU A 221 -16.42 -15.74 -7.89
N ASN A 222 -15.90 -14.59 -7.48
CA ASN A 222 -15.61 -13.43 -8.33
C ASN A 222 -14.12 -13.01 -8.27
N TRP A 223 -13.22 -13.97 -8.04
CA TRP A 223 -11.79 -13.69 -7.81
C TRP A 223 -11.13 -12.95 -8.96
N TRP A 224 -11.35 -13.40 -10.21
CA TRP A 224 -10.73 -12.81 -11.39
C TRP A 224 -11.17 -11.36 -11.63
N ILE A 225 -12.47 -11.10 -11.47
CA ILE A 225 -13.04 -9.76 -11.64
C ILE A 225 -12.46 -8.83 -10.58
N THR A 226 -12.48 -9.26 -9.32
CA THR A 226 -11.93 -8.49 -8.20
C THR A 226 -10.44 -8.18 -8.38
N PHE A 227 -9.66 -9.19 -8.77
CA PHE A 227 -8.24 -9.04 -9.08
C PHE A 227 -8.03 -8.04 -10.23
N ALA A 228 -8.79 -8.16 -11.32
CA ALA A 228 -8.69 -7.25 -12.46
C ALA A 228 -9.04 -5.81 -12.08
N THR A 229 -10.07 -5.58 -11.25
CA THR A 229 -10.41 -4.22 -10.77
C THR A 229 -9.25 -3.63 -9.98
N LEU A 230 -8.75 -4.36 -8.98
CA LEU A 230 -7.65 -3.92 -8.12
C LEU A 230 -6.39 -3.64 -8.93
N LEU A 231 -6.08 -4.50 -9.91
CA LEU A 231 -4.93 -4.34 -10.79
C LEU A 231 -5.06 -3.07 -11.63
N ILE A 232 -6.22 -2.83 -12.27
CA ILE A 232 -6.44 -1.63 -13.10
C ILE A 232 -6.33 -0.37 -12.25
N ILE A 233 -6.97 -0.31 -11.08
CA ILE A 233 -6.91 0.86 -10.19
C ILE A 233 -5.48 1.08 -9.72
N THR A 234 -4.77 0.03 -9.31
CA THR A 234 -3.39 0.16 -8.83
C THR A 234 -2.45 0.64 -9.93
N ILE A 235 -2.57 0.13 -11.15
CA ILE A 235 -1.78 0.60 -12.30
C ILE A 235 -2.12 2.05 -12.63
N LEU A 236 -3.41 2.42 -12.65
CA LEU A 236 -3.85 3.78 -12.89
C LEU A 236 -3.26 4.74 -11.85
N MET A 237 -3.35 4.40 -10.57
CA MET A 237 -2.81 5.24 -9.50
C MET A 237 -1.28 5.29 -9.50
N TRP A 238 -0.61 4.21 -9.88
CA TRP A 238 0.84 4.18 -10.07
C TRP A 238 1.29 5.10 -11.21
N LEU A 239 0.58 5.12 -12.34
CA LEU A 239 0.85 6.03 -13.45
C LEU A 239 0.63 7.49 -13.08
N ILE A 240 -0.43 7.83 -12.35
CA ILE A 240 -0.67 9.21 -11.90
C ILE A 240 0.41 9.63 -10.90
N SER A 241 0.76 8.75 -9.95
CA SER A 241 1.78 9.05 -8.94
C SER A 241 3.18 9.21 -9.54
N SER A 242 3.50 8.49 -10.61
CA SER A 242 4.82 8.57 -11.26
C SER A 242 5.09 9.93 -11.90
N LEU A 243 4.04 10.69 -12.28
CA LEU A 243 4.18 12.06 -12.78
C LEU A 243 4.88 12.97 -11.78
N PHE A 244 4.62 12.77 -10.48
CA PHE A 244 5.26 13.55 -9.42
C PHE A 244 6.71 13.13 -9.16
N GLN A 245 7.11 11.93 -9.59
CA GLN A 245 8.48 11.42 -9.46
C GLN A 245 9.39 11.89 -10.61
N ILE A 246 8.84 12.41 -11.70
CA ILE A 246 9.63 12.83 -12.89
C ILE A 246 10.76 13.80 -12.52
N PRO A 247 10.56 14.87 -11.72
CA PRO A 247 11.65 15.78 -11.35
C PRO A 247 12.81 15.07 -10.65
N ILE A 248 12.51 14.13 -9.76
CA ILE A 248 13.49 13.35 -8.98
C ILE A 248 14.28 12.43 -9.89
N VAL A 249 13.61 11.77 -10.83
CA VAL A 249 14.24 10.87 -11.81
C VAL A 249 15.19 11.65 -12.72
N ILE A 250 14.76 12.82 -13.22
CA ILE A 250 15.60 13.68 -14.07
C ILE A 250 16.85 14.14 -13.31
N MET A 251 16.71 14.61 -12.07
CA MET A 251 17.86 15.06 -11.26
C MET A 251 18.81 13.91 -10.94
N SER A 252 18.27 12.73 -10.59
CA SER A 252 19.06 11.52 -10.38
C SER A 252 19.89 11.16 -11.61
N PHE A 253 19.25 11.19 -12.78
CA PHE A 253 19.91 10.90 -14.04
C PHE A 253 21.00 11.93 -14.37
N MET A 254 20.71 13.22 -14.20
CA MET A 254 21.69 14.29 -14.45
C MET A 254 22.92 14.17 -13.56
N GLU A 255 22.76 13.95 -12.25
CA GLU A 255 23.89 13.79 -11.34
C GLU A 255 24.74 12.57 -11.68
N THR A 256 24.07 11.47 -12.03
CA THR A 256 24.77 10.25 -12.44
C THR A 256 25.59 10.49 -13.72
N LEU A 257 25.04 11.22 -14.70
CA LEU A 257 25.79 11.59 -15.91
C LEU A 257 26.97 12.52 -15.61
N THR A 258 26.77 13.55 -14.80
CA THR A 258 27.83 14.50 -14.44
C THR A 258 28.97 13.82 -13.68
N SER A 259 28.65 12.97 -12.69
CA SER A 259 29.66 12.21 -11.93
C SER A 259 30.46 11.24 -12.81
N LEU A 260 29.87 10.69 -13.87
CA LEU A 260 30.57 9.87 -14.87
C LEU A 260 31.49 10.72 -15.77
N GLN A 261 31.06 11.93 -16.14
CA GLN A 261 31.87 12.84 -16.98
C GLN A 261 33.06 13.43 -16.23
N GLU A 262 32.89 13.73 -14.95
CA GLU A 262 33.93 14.30 -14.09
C GLU A 262 34.98 13.26 -13.63
N GLY A 263 34.80 11.99 -14.00
CA GLY A 263 35.74 10.92 -13.63
C GLY A 263 35.78 10.66 -12.13
N SER A 264 34.66 10.90 -11.42
CA SER A 264 34.56 10.65 -9.99
C SER A 264 34.92 9.19 -9.66
N GLU A 265 35.71 8.98 -8.60
CA GLU A 265 36.12 7.63 -8.17
C GLU A 265 34.92 6.76 -7.75
N THR A 266 33.82 7.40 -7.34
CA THR A 266 32.51 6.78 -7.05
C THR A 266 31.39 7.48 -7.83
N PRO A 267 31.15 7.11 -9.11
CA PRO A 267 30.03 7.64 -9.87
C PRO A 267 28.71 7.31 -9.17
N GLY A 268 27.84 8.30 -8.96
CA GLY A 268 26.62 8.07 -8.22
C GLY A 268 25.84 9.31 -7.83
N THR A 269 24.88 9.11 -6.94
CA THR A 269 23.84 10.10 -6.58
C THR A 269 24.09 10.74 -5.21
N ALA A 270 25.29 10.59 -4.64
CA ALA A 270 25.61 10.99 -3.28
C ALA A 270 25.41 12.49 -3.02
N ASN A 271 25.79 13.32 -3.98
CA ASN A 271 25.63 14.78 -3.91
C ASN A 271 24.15 15.21 -3.91
N LEU A 272 23.22 14.35 -4.35
CA LEU A 272 21.79 14.66 -4.28
C LEU A 272 21.26 14.64 -2.86
N ALA A 273 21.92 13.94 -1.93
CA ALA A 273 21.52 13.94 -0.53
C ALA A 273 21.59 15.33 0.09
N THR A 274 22.56 16.15 -0.34
CA THR A 274 22.72 17.54 0.14
C THR A 274 22.01 18.56 -0.74
N ASN A 275 21.46 18.13 -1.89
CA ASN A 275 20.71 18.98 -2.79
C ASN A 275 19.30 19.24 -2.23
N TRP A 276 19.10 20.43 -1.67
CA TRP A 276 17.81 20.83 -1.09
C TRP A 276 16.65 20.80 -2.10
N LEU A 277 16.92 21.09 -3.38
CA LEU A 277 15.90 21.07 -4.44
C LEU A 277 15.46 19.62 -4.75
N PHE A 278 16.40 18.68 -4.76
CA PHE A 278 16.05 17.26 -4.88
C PHE A 278 15.16 16.82 -3.70
N MET A 279 15.54 17.19 -2.48
CA MET A 279 14.82 16.79 -1.28
C MET A 279 13.40 17.38 -1.21
N ILE A 280 13.19 18.62 -1.67
CA ILE A 280 11.83 19.19 -1.71
C ILE A 280 10.95 18.51 -2.75
N PHE A 281 11.49 18.17 -3.93
CA PHE A 281 10.74 17.38 -4.90
C PHE A 281 10.41 15.99 -4.38
N TYR A 282 11.32 15.35 -3.64
CA TYR A 282 11.06 14.08 -2.98
C TYR A 282 9.91 14.15 -1.97
N VAL A 283 9.92 15.17 -1.10
CA VAL A 283 8.83 15.41 -0.14
C VAL A 283 7.49 15.63 -0.86
N LEU A 284 7.46 16.45 -1.91
CA LEU A 284 6.25 16.70 -2.70
C LEU A 284 5.73 15.43 -3.38
N ALA A 285 6.63 14.63 -3.97
CA ALA A 285 6.26 13.41 -4.66
C ALA A 285 5.72 12.34 -3.72
N THR A 286 6.35 12.16 -2.55
CA THR A 286 5.88 11.22 -1.53
C THR A 286 4.53 11.65 -0.94
N LEU A 287 4.34 12.95 -0.63
CA LEU A 287 3.04 13.49 -0.22
C LEU A 287 1.96 13.22 -1.26
N ALA A 288 2.22 13.53 -2.53
CA ALA A 288 1.28 13.31 -3.61
C ALA A 288 0.90 11.83 -3.74
N GLN A 289 1.89 10.92 -3.69
CA GLN A 289 1.66 9.48 -3.74
C GLN A 289 0.73 9.00 -2.61
N TYR A 290 0.92 9.47 -1.38
CA TYR A 290 0.10 9.07 -0.24
C TYR A 290 -1.33 9.62 -0.31
N ILE A 291 -1.50 10.89 -0.74
CA ILE A 291 -2.83 11.49 -0.96
C ILE A 291 -3.57 10.80 -2.10
N LEU A 292 -2.88 10.52 -3.21
CA LEU A 292 -3.45 9.79 -4.33
C LEU A 292 -3.81 8.34 -3.93
N GLY A 293 -3.08 7.73 -3.00
CA GLY A 293 -3.39 6.41 -2.46
C GLY A 293 -4.80 6.29 -1.84
N LEU A 294 -5.44 7.41 -1.47
CA LEU A 294 -6.83 7.43 -1.01
C LEU A 294 -7.80 6.88 -2.05
N VAL A 295 -7.52 7.09 -3.34
CA VAL A 295 -8.35 6.57 -4.43
C VAL A 295 -8.44 5.06 -4.36
N THR A 296 -7.30 4.38 -4.18
CA THR A 296 -7.25 2.93 -4.04
C THR A 296 -8.02 2.45 -2.82
N LEU A 297 -7.92 3.14 -1.68
CA LEU A 297 -8.66 2.77 -0.46
C LEU A 297 -10.19 2.85 -0.66
N ILE A 298 -10.66 3.90 -1.32
CA ILE A 298 -12.08 4.10 -1.62
C ILE A 298 -12.56 3.02 -2.60
N SER A 299 -11.78 2.71 -3.64
CA SER A 299 -12.14 1.66 -4.59
C SER A 299 -12.22 0.28 -3.92
N VAL A 300 -11.31 -0.04 -3.00
CA VAL A 300 -11.36 -1.31 -2.24
C VAL A 300 -12.65 -1.41 -1.43
N ALA A 301 -13.12 -0.31 -0.83
CA ALA A 301 -14.40 -0.28 -0.15
C ALA A 301 -15.58 -0.50 -1.11
N LEU A 302 -15.58 0.13 -2.30
CA LEU A 302 -16.60 -0.12 -3.32
C LEU A 302 -16.60 -1.58 -3.82
N ILE A 303 -15.43 -2.18 -4.00
CA ILE A 303 -15.29 -3.60 -4.34
C ILE A 303 -15.88 -4.48 -3.23
N TYR A 304 -15.61 -4.15 -1.96
CA TYR A 304 -16.22 -4.86 -0.83
C TYR A 304 -17.75 -4.80 -0.89
N PHE A 305 -18.34 -3.62 -1.07
CA PHE A 305 -19.80 -3.49 -1.13
C PHE A 305 -20.40 -4.20 -2.34
N ASN A 306 -19.72 -4.16 -3.49
CA ASN A 306 -20.12 -4.91 -4.69
C ASN A 306 -20.22 -6.42 -4.41
N LEU A 307 -19.18 -7.00 -3.80
CA LEU A 307 -19.17 -8.43 -3.47
C LEU A 307 -20.15 -8.77 -2.35
N ASN A 308 -20.32 -7.88 -1.38
CA ASN A 308 -21.31 -8.05 -0.33
C ASN A 308 -22.73 -8.04 -0.89
N GLU A 309 -23.03 -7.20 -1.89
CA GLU A 309 -24.35 -7.18 -2.53
C GLU A 309 -24.60 -8.45 -3.35
N PHE A 310 -23.58 -8.93 -4.06
CA PHE A 310 -23.66 -10.18 -4.82
C PHE A 310 -24.07 -11.38 -3.95
N HIS A 311 -23.50 -11.49 -2.75
CA HIS A 311 -23.77 -12.63 -1.84
C HIS A 311 -24.95 -12.41 -0.90
N ASN A 312 -25.08 -11.21 -0.31
CA ASN A 312 -25.99 -10.95 0.80
C ASN A 312 -27.20 -10.08 0.42
N LYS A 313 -27.23 -9.46 -0.77
CA LYS A 313 -28.34 -8.63 -1.29
C LYS A 313 -28.83 -7.56 -0.30
N THR A 314 -27.92 -7.00 0.47
CA THR A 314 -28.22 -6.10 1.59
C THR A 314 -28.96 -4.83 1.16
N GLY A 315 -28.57 -4.22 0.05
CA GLY A 315 -29.24 -3.03 -0.49
C GLY A 315 -30.61 -3.39 -1.07
N THR A 316 -30.69 -4.50 -1.80
CA THR A 316 -31.96 -4.99 -2.36
C THR A 316 -33.01 -5.25 -1.27
N LEU A 317 -32.62 -5.81 -0.13
CA LEU A 317 -33.51 -6.04 1.01
C LEU A 317 -33.97 -4.72 1.65
N GLU A 318 -33.07 -3.76 1.83
CA GLU A 318 -33.41 -2.43 2.37
C GLU A 318 -34.39 -1.66 1.46
N ASP A 319 -34.23 -1.77 0.14
CA ASP A 319 -35.16 -1.17 -0.82
C ASP A 319 -36.55 -1.80 -0.76
N ILE A 320 -36.64 -3.12 -0.56
CA ILE A 320 -37.92 -3.81 -0.36
C ILE A 320 -38.59 -3.32 0.93
N ASP A 321 -37.85 -3.21 2.03
CA ASP A 321 -38.38 -2.72 3.31
C ASP A 321 -38.86 -1.27 3.22
N ARG A 322 -38.16 -0.42 2.43
CA ARG A 322 -38.59 0.96 2.14
C ARG A 322 -39.84 1.05 1.28
N ILE A 323 -40.08 0.11 0.37
CA ILE A 323 -41.32 0.07 -0.43
C ILE A 323 -42.50 -0.46 0.42
N GLY A 324 -42.22 -1.31 1.40
CA GLY A 324 -43.21 -1.90 2.30
C GLY A 324 -43.61 -1.06 3.52
N SER A 325 -42.98 0.11 3.72
CA SER A 325 -43.28 1.08 4.79
C SER A 325 -44.01 2.30 4.28
#